data_AF-A0A848UI83-F1
#
_entry.id   AF-A0A848UI83-F1
#
_cell.length_a   1.000
_cell.length_b   1.000
_cell.length_c   1.000
_cell.angle_alpha   90.00
_cell.angle_beta   90.00
_cell.angle_gamma   90.00
#
_symmetry.space_group_name_H-M   'P 1'
#
loop_
_entity.id
_entity.type
_entity.pdbx_description
1 polymer ?
#
loop_
_entity_poly.entity_id
_entity_poly.type
_entity_poly.pdbx_seq_one_letter_code
_entity_poly.pdbx_strand_id
1 'polypeptide(L)' 'YAEVERLARELRPAAASFTLEVNLRPRNETSLAFHDRLGFVEVGQRETDYGALVSMMVKPLRDGT' A
#
# COMPACT_ATOMS: atom_id res chain seq x y z
N TYR A 1 1.82 2.31 10.65
CA TYR A 1 2.43 2.90 9.44
C TYR A 1 3.42 4.02 9.74
N ALA A 2 3.19 4.91 10.71
CA ALA A 2 4.11 6.03 11.01
C ALA A 2 5.60 5.61 11.12
N GLU A 3 5.90 4.56 11.89
CA GLU A 3 7.28 4.08 12.05
C GLU A 3 7.88 3.55 10.75
N VAL A 4 7.12 2.79 9.96
CA VAL A 4 7.58 2.26 8.67
C VAL A 4 7.82 3.40 7.68
N GLU A 5 6.98 4.43 7.69
CA GLU A 5 7.19 5.62 6.86
C GLU A 5 8.41 6.45 7.30
N ARG A 6 8.66 6.56 8.61
CA ARG A 6 9.89 7.18 9.15
C ARG A 6 11.12 6.40 8.67
N LEU A 7 11.13 5.09 8.87
CA LEU A 7 12.22 4.21 8.42
C LEU A 7 12.38 4.22 6.90
N ALA A 8 11.30 4.30 6.12
CA ALA A 8 11.37 4.42 4.67
C ALA A 8 12.10 5.71 4.25
N ARG A 9 11.80 6.84 4.89
CA ARG A 9 12.49 8.11 4.64
C ARG A 9 13.97 8.06 5.04
N GLU A 10 14.31 7.40 6.14
CA GLU A 10 15.70 7.30 6.62
C GLU A 10 16.54 6.32 5.80
N LEU A 11 16.01 5.12 5.56
CA LEU A 11 16.75 4.01 4.95
C LEU A 11 16.67 4.03 3.43
N ARG A 12 15.62 4.64 2.86
CA ARG A 12 15.34 4.69 1.42
C ARG A 12 14.90 6.10 1.00
N PRO A 13 15.75 7.13 1.17
CA PRO A 13 15.38 8.53 0.89
C PRO A 13 14.99 8.80 -0.57
N ALA A 14 15.42 7.96 -1.52
CA ALA A 14 15.01 8.07 -2.92
C ALA A 14 13.64 7.42 -3.23
N ALA A 15 12.99 6.75 -2.27
CA ALA A 15 11.69 6.13 -2.48
C ALA A 15 10.57 7.17 -2.44
N ALA A 16 9.91 7.40 -3.57
CA ALA A 16 8.83 8.37 -3.68
C ALA A 16 7.45 7.83 -3.24
N SER A 17 7.31 6.53 -3.00
CA SER A 17 6.00 5.89 -2.81
C SER A 17 6.08 4.69 -1.88
N PHE A 18 5.00 4.51 -1.11
CA PHE A 18 4.72 3.32 -0.32
C PHE A 18 3.69 2.49 -1.08
N THR A 19 4.05 1.27 -1.45
CA THR A 19 3.16 0.32 -2.13
C THR A 19 2.78 -0.85 -1.22
N LEU A 20 1.60 -1.42 -1.47
CA LEU A 20 1.10 -2.62 -0.80
C LEU A 20 0.09 -3.37 -1.67
N GLU A 21 -0.28 -4.57 -1.25
CA GLU A 21 -1.32 -5.37 -1.88
C GLU A 21 -2.37 -5.80 -0.86
N VAL A 22 -3.65 -5.71 -1.21
CA VAL A 22 -4.77 -6.18 -0.38
C VAL A 22 -5.63 -7.15 -1.16
N ASN A 23 -5.98 -8.29 -0.55
CA ASN A 23 -6.84 -9.27 -1.21
C ASN A 23 -8.24 -8.70 -1.49
N LEU A 24 -8.65 -8.78 -2.75
CA LEU A 24 -10.03 -8.67 -3.22
C LEU A 24 -10.70 -10.04 -3.24
N ARG A 25 -9.92 -11.13 -3.40
CA ARG A 25 -10.41 -12.51 -3.32
C ARG A 25 -9.37 -13.43 -2.64
N PRO A 26 -9.68 -14.00 -1.46
CA PRO A 26 -10.85 -13.70 -0.62
C PRO A 26 -10.82 -12.23 -0.16
N ARG A 27 -11.99 -11.59 -0.10
CA ARG A 27 -12.09 -10.15 0.16
C ARG A 27 -11.66 -9.81 1.59
N ASN A 28 -10.75 -8.86 1.73
CA ASN A 28 -10.32 -8.34 3.03
C ASN A 28 -10.82 -6.90 3.24
N GLU A 29 -12.10 -6.76 3.63
CA GLU A 29 -12.75 -5.45 3.80
C GLU A 29 -12.08 -4.58 4.86
N THR A 30 -11.67 -5.17 5.99
CA THR A 30 -11.00 -4.45 7.07
C THR A 30 -9.71 -3.80 6.58
N SER A 31 -8.91 -4.54 5.82
CA SER A 31 -7.68 -4.01 5.25
C SER A 31 -7.95 -2.94 4.20
N LEU A 32 -8.92 -3.15 3.29
CA LEU A 32 -9.28 -2.14 2.28
C LEU A 32 -9.68 -0.82 2.93
N ALA A 33 -10.60 -0.85 3.90
CA ALA A 33 -11.06 0.35 4.61
C ALA A 33 -9.96 1.01 5.45
N PHE A 34 -9.04 0.23 6.02
CA PHE A 34 -7.92 0.76 6.78
C PHE A 34 -6.93 1.51 5.87
N HIS A 35 -6.56 0.94 4.73
CA HIS A 35 -5.58 1.55 3.82
C HIS A 35 -6.17 2.75 3.06
N ASP A 36 -7.46 2.70 2.70
CA ASP A 36 -8.19 3.84 2.12
C ASP A 36 -8.14 5.06 3.07
N ARG A 37 -8.47 4.88 4.35
CA ARG A 37 -8.39 5.95 5.37
C ARG A 37 -6.99 6.51 5.56
N LEU A 38 -5.96 5.74 5.24
CA LEU A 38 -4.56 6.18 5.33
C LEU A 38 -4.07 6.88 4.05
N GLY A 39 -4.91 6.98 3.02
CA GLY A 39 -4.61 7.66 1.76
C GLY A 39 -3.95 6.79 0.70
N PHE A 40 -4.04 5.46 0.81
CA PHE A 40 -3.65 4.57 -0.28
C PHE A 40 -4.73 4.55 -1.36
N VAL A 41 -4.32 4.54 -2.62
CA VAL A 41 -5.22 4.45 -3.78
C VAL A 41 -4.86 3.23 -4.62
N GLU A 42 -5.87 2.56 -5.19
CA GLU A 42 -5.65 1.45 -6.11
C GLU A 42 -5.02 1.94 -7.43
N VAL A 43 -4.00 1.23 -7.90
CA VAL A 43 -3.31 1.49 -9.18
C VAL A 43 -3.40 0.31 -10.15
N GLY A 44 -4.03 -0.77 -9.72
CA GLY A 44 -4.28 -1.94 -10.55
C GLY A 44 -4.65 -3.15 -9.72
N GLN A 45 -5.04 -4.22 -10.39
CA GLN A 45 -5.34 -5.50 -9.76
C GLN A 45 -4.51 -6.59 -10.42
N ARG A 46 -4.20 -7.64 -9.66
CA ARG A 46 -3.39 -8.77 -10.14
C ARG A 46 -3.93 -10.09 -9.60
N GLU A 47 -4.14 -11.05 -10.49
CA GLU A 47 -4.28 -12.46 -10.09
C GLU A 47 -2.89 -12.99 -9.73
N THR A 48 -2.77 -13.64 -8.59
CA THR A 48 -1.52 -14.24 -8.12
C THR A 48 -1.45 -15.71 -8.53
N ASP A 49 -0.25 -16.26 -8.65
CA ASP A 49 -0.04 -17.67 -9.01
C ASP A 49 -0.64 -18.66 -8.00
N TYR A 50 -0.95 -18.18 -6.79
CA TYR A 50 -1.62 -18.95 -5.74
C TYR A 50 -3.14 -18.70 -5.68
N GLY A 51 -3.73 -18.08 -6.70
CA GLY A 51 -5.18 -17.99 -6.94
C GLY A 51 -5.92 -16.86 -6.22
N ALA A 52 -5.20 -15.89 -5.64
CA ALA A 52 -5.81 -14.70 -5.05
C ALA A 52 -5.90 -13.57 -6.07
N LEU A 53 -6.96 -12.76 -5.98
CA LEU A 53 -7.03 -11.46 -6.65
C LEU A 53 -6.64 -10.39 -5.63
N VAL A 54 -5.64 -9.56 -5.95
CA VAL A 54 -5.19 -8.47 -5.09
C VAL A 54 -5.39 -7.10 -5.75
N SER A 55 -5.72 -6.11 -4.93
CA SER A 55 -5.62 -4.69 -5.24
C SER A 55 -4.19 -4.23 -4.95
N MET A 56 -3.48 -3.73 -5.96
CA MET A 56 -2.19 -3.07 -5.78
C MET A 56 -2.45 -1.60 -5.46
N MET A 57 -1.96 -1.13 -4.32
CA MET A 57 -2.25 0.22 -3.85
C MET A 57 -0.96 1.02 -3.61
N VAL A 58 -1.05 2.34 -3.79
CA VAL A 58 0.06 3.27 -3.57
C VAL A 58 -0.34 4.44 -2.69
N LYS A 59 0.60 4.94 -1.90
CA LYS A 59 0.53 6.23 -1.22
C LYS A 59 1.85 7.00 -1.41
N PRO A 60 1.84 8.28 -1.77
CA PRO A 60 3.07 9.08 -1.84
C PRO A 60 3.79 9.16 -0.49
N LEU A 61 5.11 8.95 -0.48
CA LEU A 61 5.96 9.27 0.67
C LEU A 61 6.39 10.73 0.47
N ARG A 62 5.59 11.68 0.98
CA ARG A 62 5.94 13.11 0.89
C ARG A 62 7.19 13.39 1.72
N ASP A 63 8.05 14.26 1.22
CA ASP A 63 9.08 14.87 2.06
C ASP A 63 8.39 15.78 3.09
N GLY A 64 8.85 15.72 4.34
CA GLY A 64 8.38 16.65 5.36
C GLY A 64 8.74 18.07 4.93
N THR A 65 7.73 18.92 4.77
CA THR A 65 7.94 20.37 4.65
C THR A 65 8.42 20.93 5.99
#